data_AF-A0A1U8KG23-F1
#
_entry.id   AF-A0A1U8KG23-F1
#
_cell.length_a   1.000
_cell.length_b   1.000
_cell.length_c   1.000
_cell.angle_alpha   90.00
_cell.angle_beta   90.00
_cell.angle_gamma   90.00
#
_symmetry.space_group_name_H-M   'P 1'
#
loop_
_entity.id
_entity.type
_entity.pdbx_description
1 polymer ?
#
loop_
_entity_poly.entity_id
_entity_poly.type
_entity_poly.pdbx_seq_one_letter_code
_entity_poly.pdbx_strand_id
1 'polypeptide(L)'
;MEQRKRAVTIHVSDQQGNRLQGAAITINQVSKDFPFGSARAHTILGNLPYQNWFVERFNAAVFENELKWYATEPDQGKTNYTLADQMLEFVRAHQIIARGHNIF
;
A
#
# COMPACT_ATOMS: atom_id res chain seq x y z
N MET A 1 1.85 -21.89 -5.09
CA MET A 1 1.40 -20.68 -4.38
C MET A 1 -0.10 -20.75 -4.20
N GLU A 2 -0.58 -20.64 -2.98
CA GLU A 2 -2.01 -20.62 -2.69
C GLU A 2 -2.48 -19.15 -2.72
N GLN A 3 -3.48 -18.85 -3.55
CA GLN A 3 -4.02 -17.49 -3.67
C GLN A 3 -5.08 -17.28 -2.59
N ARG A 4 -5.04 -16.14 -1.89
CA ARG A 4 -6.10 -15.75 -0.95
C ARG A 4 -7.39 -15.47 -1.73
N LYS A 5 -8.47 -16.16 -1.37
CA LYS A 5 -9.79 -16.08 -2.04
C LYS A 5 -10.87 -15.68 -1.03
N ARG A 6 -12.01 -15.20 -1.54
CA ARG A 6 -13.23 -14.94 -0.78
C ARG A 6 -14.43 -15.36 -1.62
N ALA A 7 -15.46 -15.92 -0.99
CA ALA A 7 -16.73 -16.19 -1.65
C ALA A 7 -17.46 -14.87 -1.95
N VAL A 8 -18.00 -14.75 -3.15
CA VAL A 8 -18.78 -13.59 -3.61
C VAL A 8 -20.06 -14.09 -4.26
N THR A 9 -21.18 -13.44 -3.97
CA THR A 9 -22.47 -13.67 -4.63
C THR A 9 -22.83 -12.44 -5.43
N ILE A 10 -23.14 -12.62 -6.72
CA ILE A 10 -23.53 -11.54 -7.63
C ILE A 10 -24.98 -11.75 -8.04
N HIS A 11 -25.79 -10.71 -7.89
CA HIS A 11 -27.18 -10.68 -8.32
C HIS A 11 -27.35 -9.66 -9.45
N VAL A 12 -27.98 -10.08 -10.55
CA VAL A 12 -28.27 -9.23 -11.70
C VAL A 12 -29.78 -9.19 -11.90
N SER A 13 -30.35 -7.98 -11.97
CA SER A 13 -31.79 -7.74 -12.09
C SER A 13 -32.11 -6.60 -13.04
N ASP A 14 -33.31 -6.62 -13.63
CA ASP A 14 -33.86 -5.51 -14.42
C ASP A 14 -34.37 -4.36 -13.53
N GLN A 15 -34.93 -3.32 -14.15
CA GLN A 15 -35.49 -2.16 -13.46
C GLN A 15 -36.70 -2.50 -12.57
N GLN A 16 -37.36 -3.63 -12.83
CA GLN A 16 -38.52 -4.12 -12.09
C GLN A 16 -38.11 -5.10 -10.96
N GLY A 17 -36.83 -5.41 -10.83
CA GLY A 17 -36.29 -6.33 -9.82
C GLY A 17 -36.35 -7.81 -10.22
N ASN A 18 -36.71 -8.14 -11.47
CA ASN A 18 -36.69 -9.53 -11.93
C ASN A 18 -35.25 -9.96 -12.21
N ARG A 19 -34.91 -11.20 -11.86
CA ARG A 19 -33.57 -11.75 -12.10
C ARG A 19 -33.33 -11.94 -13.60
N LEU A 20 -32.22 -11.39 -14.09
CA LEU A 20 -31.77 -11.63 -15.46
C LEU A 20 -31.04 -12.97 -15.55
N GLN A 21 -31.57 -13.88 -16.37
CA GLN A 21 -30.92 -15.16 -16.68
C GLN A 21 -29.93 -15.01 -17.83
N GLY A 22 -28.80 -15.73 -17.78
CA GLY A 22 -27.82 -15.76 -18.86
C GLY A 22 -26.97 -14.47 -19.02
N ALA A 23 -27.00 -13.56 -18.04
CA ALA A 23 -26.18 -12.35 -18.07
C ALA A 23 -24.69 -12.69 -18.10
N ALA A 24 -23.94 -12.10 -19.04
CA ALA A 24 -22.49 -12.17 -19.07
C ALA A 24 -21.89 -11.18 -18.08
N ILE A 25 -20.99 -11.63 -17.21
CA ILE A 25 -20.36 -10.82 -16.16
C ILE A 25 -18.84 -10.92 -16.31
N THR A 26 -18.16 -9.79 -16.24
CA THR A 26 -16.70 -9.71 -16.11
C THR A 26 -16.35 -9.10 -14.76
N ILE A 27 -15.43 -9.74 -14.04
CA ILE A 27 -14.98 -9.29 -12.72
C ILE A 27 -13.51 -8.87 -12.85
N ASN A 28 -13.19 -7.64 -12.45
CA ASN A 28 -11.83 -7.16 -12.33
C ASN A 28 -11.53 -6.79 -10.87
N GLN A 29 -10.46 -7.33 -10.30
CA GLN A 29 -10.04 -6.97 -8.95
C GLN A 29 -9.28 -5.64 -8.98
N VAL A 30 -9.87 -4.60 -8.39
CA VAL A 30 -9.28 -3.24 -8.39
C VAL A 30 -8.46 -2.92 -7.13
N SER A 31 -8.66 -3.65 -6.03
CA SER A 31 -7.93 -3.43 -4.77
C SER A 31 -7.85 -4.68 -3.90
N LYS A 32 -7.06 -4.61 -2.83
CA LYS A 32 -6.89 -5.66 -1.82
C LYS A 32 -7.35 -5.12 -0.47
N ASP A 33 -8.13 -5.90 0.24
CA ASP A 33 -8.64 -5.58 1.59
C ASP A 33 -7.57 -5.74 2.69
N PHE A 34 -6.47 -6.42 2.37
CA PHE A 34 -5.40 -6.67 3.32
C PHE A 34 -4.10 -5.96 2.91
N PRO A 35 -3.24 -5.60 3.88
CA PRO A 35 -1.91 -5.07 3.59
C PRO A 35 -1.07 -6.09 2.80
N PHE A 36 -0.62 -5.67 1.63
CA PHE A 36 0.34 -6.35 0.78
C PHE A 36 1.42 -5.32 0.41
N GLY A 37 2.61 -5.50 0.95
CA GLY A 37 3.64 -4.48 0.96
C GLY A 37 5.06 -5.01 0.86
N SER A 38 6.01 -4.09 0.75
CA SER A 38 7.45 -4.34 0.79
C SER A 38 8.15 -3.30 1.67
N ALA A 39 9.34 -3.66 2.17
CA ALA A 39 10.28 -2.69 2.72
C ALA A 39 10.77 -1.74 1.63
N ARG A 40 11.06 -0.49 2.02
CA ARG A 40 11.45 0.62 1.14
C ARG A 40 12.49 1.50 1.80
N ALA A 41 13.57 1.81 1.08
CA ALA A 41 14.52 2.84 1.45
C ALA A 41 14.19 4.20 0.82
N HIS A 42 14.89 5.24 1.29
CA HIS A 42 14.83 6.62 0.80
C HIS A 42 15.15 6.77 -0.69
N THR A 43 15.77 5.77 -1.34
CA THR A 43 16.02 5.75 -2.80
C THR A 43 14.75 5.80 -3.66
N ILE A 44 13.57 5.67 -3.03
CA ILE A 44 12.28 5.96 -3.66
C ILE A 44 12.10 7.45 -4.00
N LEU A 45 12.67 8.33 -3.19
CA LEU A 45 12.46 9.77 -3.29
C LEU A 45 13.10 10.29 -4.57
N GLY A 46 12.34 11.06 -5.36
CA GLY A 46 12.77 11.56 -6.66
C GLY A 46 12.89 10.52 -7.78
N ASN A 47 12.69 9.22 -7.51
CA ASN A 47 12.77 8.17 -8.52
C ASN A 47 11.39 7.79 -9.05
N LEU A 48 10.88 8.57 -10.01
CA LEU A 48 9.54 8.39 -10.59
C LEU A 48 9.29 6.97 -11.15
N PRO A 49 10.21 6.34 -11.91
CA PRO A 49 10.02 4.96 -12.36
C PRO A 49 9.82 3.98 -11.20
N TYR A 50 10.60 4.14 -10.12
CA TYR A 50 10.50 3.26 -8.96
C TYR A 50 9.24 3.52 -8.13
N GLN A 51 8.80 4.78 -8.04
CA GLN A 51 7.53 5.15 -7.42
C GLN A 51 6.36 4.51 -8.16
N ASN A 52 6.28 4.68 -9.48
CA ASN A 52 5.23 4.11 -10.32
C ASN A 52 5.18 2.58 -10.21
N TRP A 53 6.34 1.93 -10.29
CA TRP A 53 6.42 0.48 -10.11
C TRP A 53 5.87 0.02 -8.76
N PHE A 54 6.13 0.78 -7.69
CA PHE A 54 5.72 0.42 -6.33
C PHE A 54 4.22 0.61 -6.11
N VAL A 55 3.68 1.78 -6.47
CA VAL A 55 2.27 2.14 -6.23
C VAL A 55 1.30 1.25 -6.99
N GLU A 56 1.71 0.72 -8.16
CA GLU A 56 0.92 -0.24 -8.93
C GLU A 56 0.75 -1.61 -8.21
N ARG A 57 1.65 -1.95 -7.28
CA ARG A 57 1.77 -3.31 -6.74
C ARG A 57 1.36 -3.42 -5.27
N PHE A 58 1.74 -2.43 -4.48
CA PHE A 58 1.67 -2.50 -3.02
C PHE A 58 0.72 -1.45 -2.45
N ASN A 59 -0.08 -1.86 -1.45
CA ASN A 59 -0.94 -0.97 -0.67
C ASN A 59 -0.42 -0.78 0.77
N ALA A 60 0.76 -1.32 1.07
CA ALA A 60 1.45 -1.13 2.34
C ALA A 60 2.97 -0.98 2.15
N ALA A 61 3.63 -0.28 3.06
CA ALA A 61 5.07 -0.07 3.08
C ALA A 61 5.64 -0.11 4.51
N VAL A 62 6.90 -0.50 4.61
CA VAL A 62 7.74 -0.36 5.80
C VAL A 62 8.99 0.41 5.36
N PHE A 63 9.47 1.35 6.17
CA PHE A 63 10.73 2.04 5.87
C PHE A 63 11.90 1.18 6.36
N GLU A 64 12.90 0.98 5.51
CA GLU A 64 13.93 -0.03 5.72
C GLU A 64 14.80 0.30 6.94
N ASN A 65 15.26 1.55 7.03
CA ASN A 65 16.10 2.03 8.11
C ASN A 65 15.70 3.43 8.60
N GLU A 66 14.91 4.15 7.81
CA GLU A 66 14.65 5.58 7.99
C GLU A 66 13.82 5.90 9.25
N LEU A 67 13.23 4.88 9.90
CA LEU A 67 12.54 5.02 11.19
C LEU A 67 13.34 4.43 12.36
N LYS A 68 14.51 3.84 12.14
CA LYS A 68 15.34 3.27 13.21
C LYS A 68 16.01 4.35 14.03
N TRP A 69 16.32 4.05 15.29
CA TRP A 69 16.92 5.03 16.22
C TRP A 69 18.20 5.62 15.63
N TYR A 70 19.14 4.79 15.18
CA TYR A 70 20.42 5.29 14.65
C TYR A 70 20.27 6.20 13.41
N ALA A 71 19.15 6.13 12.69
CA ALA A 71 18.86 7.00 11.57
C ALA A 71 18.19 8.31 12.00
N THR A 72 17.33 8.25 13.03
CA THR A 72 16.50 9.37 13.47
C THR A 72 17.10 10.15 14.64
N GLU A 73 18.04 9.59 15.40
CA GLU A 73 18.73 10.24 16.51
C GLU A 73 20.13 9.61 16.68
N PRO A 74 21.07 9.86 15.76
CA PRO A 74 22.45 9.34 15.86
C PRO A 74 23.23 9.93 17.04
N ASP A 75 22.90 11.16 17.43
CA ASP A 75 23.40 11.83 18.63
C ASP A 75 22.25 12.01 19.62
N GLN A 76 22.45 11.64 20.89
CA GLN A 76 21.44 11.80 21.92
C GLN A 76 20.93 13.26 22.03
N GLY A 77 19.61 13.42 22.02
CA GLY A 77 18.91 14.70 22.04
C GLY A 77 18.81 15.41 20.69
N LYS A 78 19.37 14.85 19.61
CA LYS A 78 19.36 15.46 18.27
C LYS A 78 18.59 14.59 17.27
N THR A 79 17.27 14.75 17.27
CA THR A 79 16.40 14.02 16.35
C THR A 79 16.37 14.65 14.96
N ASN A 80 16.34 13.83 13.91
CA ASN A 80 16.10 14.22 12.53
C ASN A 80 15.19 13.21 11.82
N TYR A 81 13.95 13.62 11.54
CA TYR A 81 12.95 12.81 10.83
C TYR A 81 12.78 13.23 9.36
N THR A 82 13.59 14.15 8.83
CA THR A 82 13.38 14.74 7.50
C THR A 82 13.17 13.69 6.40
N LEU A 83 14.02 12.65 6.34
CA LEU A 83 13.87 11.58 5.34
C LEU A 83 12.61 10.73 5.59
N ALA A 84 12.34 10.40 6.85
CA ALA A 84 11.15 9.63 7.22
C ALA A 84 9.86 10.40 6.88
N ASP A 85 9.84 11.71 7.13
CA ASP A 85 8.70 12.58 6.83
C ASP A 85 8.46 12.67 5.33
N GLN A 86 9.51 12.84 4.52
CA GLN A 86 9.40 12.83 3.05
C GLN A 86 8.86 11.49 2.52
N MET A 87 9.33 10.37 3.07
CA MET A 87 8.80 9.05 2.71
C MET A 87 7.36 8.86 3.17
N LEU A 88 7.00 9.41 4.33
CA LEU A 88 5.65 9.37 4.87
C LEU A 88 4.67 10.21 4.03
N GLU A 89 5.12 11.37 3.54
CA GLU A 89 4.37 12.18 2.56
C GLU A 89 4.12 11.40 1.27
N PHE A 90 5.14 10.74 0.72
CA PHE A 90 5.00 9.90 -0.47
C PHE A 90 3.93 8.81 -0.27
N VAL A 91 4.02 7.99 0.78
CA VAL A 91 3.06 6.90 0.99
C VAL A 91 1.64 7.44 1.27
N ARG A 92 1.50 8.57 1.97
CA ARG A 92 0.21 9.23 2.20
C ARG A 92 -0.41 9.74 0.90
N ALA A 93 0.38 10.37 0.04
CA ALA A 93 -0.08 10.87 -1.26
C ALA A 93 -0.64 9.76 -2.16
N HIS A 94 -0.13 8.54 -2.01
CA HIS A 94 -0.59 7.36 -2.75
C HIS A 94 -1.57 6.45 -1.96
N GLN A 95 -2.07 6.91 -0.81
CA GLN A 95 -3.01 6.15 0.05
C GLN A 95 -2.46 4.77 0.48
N ILE A 96 -1.13 4.66 0.63
CA ILE A 96 -0.42 3.46 1.06
C ILE A 96 -0.29 3.47 2.59
N ILE A 97 -0.58 2.33 3.22
CA ILE A 97 -0.45 2.18 4.68
C ILE A 97 1.04 2.08 5.03
N ALA A 98 1.52 2.92 5.95
CA ALA A 98 2.85 2.80 6.52
C ALA A 98 2.82 1.96 7.82
N ARG A 99 3.77 1.04 7.97
CA ARG A 99 4.02 0.33 9.23
C ARG A 99 5.32 0.84 9.84
N GLY A 100 5.27 1.22 11.12
CA GLY A 100 6.45 1.64 11.87
C GLY A 100 7.46 0.49 12.03
N HIS A 101 8.73 0.78 11.76
CA HIS A 101 9.83 -0.16 11.89
C HIS A 101 11.15 0.59 12.08
N ASN A 102 11.68 0.71 13.28
CA ASN A 102 11.13 0.37 14.58
C ASN A 102 11.79 1.34 15.59
N ILE A 103 11.39 1.29 16.86
CA ILE A 103 11.94 2.20 17.89
C ILE A 103 13.40 1.86 18.25
N PHE A 104 14.00 0.77 17.73
CA PHE A 104 15.33 0.28 18.09
C PHE A 104 16.27 0.18 16.87
#